data_AF-A0A8H5JJM5-F1
#
_entry.id   AF-A0A8H5JJM5-F1
#
_cell.length_a   1.000
_cell.length_b   1.000
_cell.length_c   1.000
_cell.angle_alpha   90.00
_cell.angle_beta   90.00
_cell.angle_gamma   90.00
#
_symmetry.space_group_name_H-M   'P 1'
#
loop_
_entity.id
_entity.type
_entity.pdbx_description
1 polymer ?
#
loop_
_entity_poly.entity_id
_entity_poly.type
_entity_poly.pdbx_seq_one_letter_code
_entity_poly.pdbx_strand_id
1 'polypeptide(L)'
;MGNVGGVAPDFFAWDKWRLGWLADKAIDCVLERGTTKHTFTPVEIEGGVKAVVVAKSDPSALVVEARVAKGVDGDVCAPGVLLYTVDTTLATSEGSIKVLDATPGPNGCGDNNGAEPLNDGTLSMNRKRSFEASGWGVKVMLIDDRNDQFNIEVRYS
;
A
#
# COMPACT_ATOMS: atom_id res chain seq x y z
N MET A 1 -4.72 8.15 4.55
CA MET A 1 -3.91 6.91 4.52
C MET A 1 -3.02 6.86 5.75
N GLY A 2 -3.49 6.25 6.85
CA GLY A 2 -2.82 6.17 8.17
C GLY A 2 -3.69 6.68 9.33
N ASN A 3 -4.57 7.65 9.05
CA ASN A 3 -5.63 8.11 9.93
C ASN A 3 -6.98 7.56 9.45
N VAL A 4 -7.72 6.87 10.33
CA VAL A 4 -9.03 6.23 10.02
C VAL A 4 -10.15 7.23 9.70
N GLY A 5 -10.01 8.49 10.14
CA GLY A 5 -10.92 9.58 9.79
C GLY A 5 -10.40 10.49 8.69
N GLY A 6 -9.31 10.11 8.01
CA GLY A 6 -8.69 10.91 6.97
C GLY A 6 -9.38 10.78 5.60
N VAL A 7 -8.82 11.46 4.61
CA VAL A 7 -9.33 11.57 3.22
C VAL A 7 -9.33 10.25 2.41
N ALA A 8 -8.88 9.16 3.02
CA ALA A 8 -8.79 7.83 2.39
C ALA A 8 -9.18 6.75 3.42
N PRO A 9 -10.48 6.68 3.79
CA PRO A 9 -10.92 5.89 4.93
C PRO A 9 -11.20 4.42 4.60
N ASP A 10 -11.04 3.97 3.35
CA ASP A 10 -11.27 2.55 3.02
C ASP A 10 -10.26 1.64 3.74
N PHE A 11 -10.71 0.42 4.03
CA PHE A 11 -9.89 -0.63 4.63
C PHE A 11 -8.72 -1.00 3.74
N PHE A 12 -7.58 -1.30 4.37
CA PHE A 12 -6.43 -1.87 3.68
C PHE A 12 -6.81 -3.21 3.02
N ALA A 13 -6.17 -3.55 1.89
CA ALA A 13 -6.33 -4.85 1.26
C ALA A 13 -6.05 -6.00 2.24
N TRP A 14 -5.07 -5.82 3.14
CA TRP A 14 -4.78 -6.76 4.21
C TRP A 14 -5.99 -7.03 5.11
N ASP A 15 -6.68 -5.98 5.58
CA ASP A 15 -7.85 -6.11 6.43
C ASP A 15 -9.00 -6.79 5.68
N LYS A 16 -9.26 -6.35 4.43
CA LYS A 16 -10.31 -6.96 3.59
C LYS A 16 -10.03 -8.44 3.31
N TRP A 17 -8.78 -8.83 3.14
CA TRP A 17 -8.39 -10.24 3.01
C TRP A 17 -8.63 -11.03 4.30
N ARG A 18 -8.17 -10.49 5.45
CA ARG A 18 -8.36 -11.13 6.76
C ARG A 18 -9.84 -11.29 7.15
N LEU A 19 -10.70 -10.37 6.71
CA LEU A 19 -12.15 -10.41 6.90
C LEU A 19 -12.88 -11.32 5.90
N GLY A 20 -12.17 -11.88 4.90
CA GLY A 20 -12.74 -12.75 3.87
C GLY A 20 -13.50 -12.01 2.76
N TRP A 21 -13.33 -10.70 2.64
CA TRP A 21 -13.90 -9.90 1.54
C TRP A 21 -13.06 -10.00 0.27
N LEU A 22 -11.74 -10.17 0.42
CA LEU A 22 -10.84 -10.56 -0.65
C LEU A 22 -10.50 -12.04 -0.48
N ALA A 23 -10.60 -12.81 -1.57
CA ALA A 23 -10.19 -14.20 -1.60
C ALA A 23 -8.66 -14.32 -1.77
N ASP A 24 -8.06 -15.45 -1.40
CA ASP A 24 -6.61 -15.66 -1.50
C ASP A 24 -6.04 -15.39 -2.89
N LYS A 25 -6.80 -15.69 -3.96
CA LYS A 25 -6.40 -15.41 -5.36
C LYS A 25 -6.28 -13.92 -5.70
N ALA A 26 -6.79 -13.03 -4.84
CA ALA A 26 -6.67 -11.59 -4.99
C ALA A 26 -5.38 -11.05 -4.35
N ILE A 27 -4.59 -11.91 -3.70
CA ILE A 27 -3.34 -11.56 -3.04
C ILE A 27 -2.21 -12.29 -3.75
N ASP A 28 -1.20 -11.53 -4.17
CA ASP A 28 0.02 -12.08 -4.74
C ASP A 28 1.12 -12.06 -3.68
N CYS A 29 1.92 -13.12 -3.59
CA CYS A 29 2.86 -13.32 -2.49
C CYS A 29 4.29 -13.43 -3.00
N VAL A 30 5.20 -12.66 -2.40
CA VAL A 30 6.65 -12.77 -2.57
C VAL A 30 7.20 -13.44 -1.31
N LEU A 31 7.53 -14.73 -1.44
CA LEU A 31 8.01 -15.57 -0.32
C LEU A 31 9.53 -15.75 -0.32
N GLU A 32 10.17 -15.59 -1.48
CA GLU A 32 11.59 -15.82 -1.67
C GLU A 32 12.30 -14.54 -2.09
N ARG A 33 13.59 -14.45 -1.74
CA ARG A 33 14.48 -13.39 -2.21
C ARG A 33 14.62 -13.43 -3.72
N GLY A 34 14.75 -12.26 -4.33
CA GLY A 34 14.89 -12.14 -5.78
C GLY A 34 14.25 -10.87 -6.31
N THR A 35 14.03 -10.84 -7.62
CA THR A 35 13.31 -9.75 -8.29
C THR A 35 12.09 -10.31 -8.98
N THR A 36 10.92 -9.77 -8.65
CA THR A 36 9.63 -10.18 -9.20
C THR A 36 8.89 -8.97 -9.76
N LYS A 37 7.96 -9.20 -10.69
CA LYS A 37 7.09 -8.17 -11.26
C LYS A 37 5.66 -8.56 -11.04
N HIS A 38 4.84 -7.58 -10.69
CA HIS A 38 3.46 -7.79 -10.30
C HIS A 38 2.55 -6.77 -10.97
N THR A 39 1.37 -7.22 -11.37
CA THR A 39 0.30 -6.39 -11.91
C THR A 39 -0.91 -6.54 -10.99
N PHE A 40 -1.43 -5.43 -10.51
CA PHE A 40 -2.56 -5.40 -9.61
C PHE A 40 -3.45 -4.19 -9.89
N THR A 41 -4.63 -4.22 -9.32
CA THR A 41 -5.65 -3.19 -9.48
C THR A 41 -5.89 -2.52 -8.13
N PRO A 42 -6.33 -1.25 -8.11
CA PRO A 42 -6.67 -0.56 -6.88
C PRO A 42 -7.69 -1.32 -6.03
N VAL A 43 -7.62 -1.09 -4.72
CA VAL A 43 -8.51 -1.69 -3.71
C VAL A 43 -9.98 -1.33 -3.96
N GLU A 44 -10.22 -0.18 -4.56
CA GLU A 44 -11.52 0.44 -4.82
C GLU A 44 -12.21 -0.11 -6.09
N ILE A 45 -11.48 -0.85 -6.93
CA ILE A 45 -12.00 -1.44 -8.17
C ILE A 45 -12.31 -2.92 -7.93
N GLU A 46 -13.27 -3.52 -8.61
CA GLU A 46 -13.55 -4.95 -8.46
C GLU A 46 -12.59 -5.84 -9.29
N GLY A 47 -12.29 -7.04 -8.78
CA GLY A 47 -11.54 -8.07 -9.50
C GLY A 47 -10.02 -7.84 -9.59
N GLY A 48 -9.29 -8.84 -10.07
CA GLY A 48 -7.82 -8.80 -10.17
C GLY A 48 -7.11 -8.95 -8.81
N VAL A 49 -5.77 -8.90 -8.85
CA VAL A 49 -4.92 -8.82 -7.65
C VAL A 49 -5.11 -7.44 -7.01
N LYS A 50 -5.16 -7.39 -5.68
CA LYS A 50 -5.39 -6.19 -4.87
C LYS A 50 -4.19 -5.76 -4.06
N ALA A 51 -3.34 -6.71 -3.68
CA ALA A 51 -2.11 -6.42 -2.99
C ALA A 51 -1.03 -7.45 -3.33
N VAL A 52 0.21 -6.99 -3.24
CA VAL A 52 1.41 -7.82 -3.23
C VAL A 52 1.94 -7.85 -1.81
N VAL A 53 2.08 -9.05 -1.24
CA VAL A 53 2.54 -9.29 0.12
C VAL A 53 3.95 -9.87 0.07
N VAL A 54 4.93 -9.12 0.59
CA VAL A 54 6.29 -9.62 0.82
C VAL A 54 6.35 -10.17 2.24
N ALA A 55 6.36 -11.50 2.36
CA ALA A 55 6.38 -12.17 3.65
C ALA A 55 7.82 -12.24 4.18
N LYS A 56 8.06 -11.64 5.36
CA LYS A 56 9.36 -11.74 6.04
C LYS A 56 9.39 -12.91 7.02
N SER A 57 8.26 -13.17 7.66
CA SER A 57 8.01 -14.29 8.59
C SER A 57 6.49 -14.48 8.75
N ASP A 58 6.07 -15.55 9.42
CA ASP A 58 4.65 -15.82 9.68
C ASP A 58 3.88 -14.62 10.26
N PRO A 59 4.41 -13.86 11.24
CA PRO A 59 3.69 -12.70 11.78
C PRO A 59 4.02 -11.36 11.12
N SER A 60 4.96 -11.30 10.18
CA SER A 60 5.49 -10.02 9.66
C SER A 60 5.50 -9.95 8.14
N ALA A 61 4.81 -8.96 7.59
CA ALA A 61 4.71 -8.73 6.15
C ALA A 61 4.87 -7.25 5.78
N LEU A 62 5.42 -7.01 4.59
CA LEU A 62 5.32 -5.72 3.90
C LEU A 62 4.26 -5.87 2.81
N VAL A 63 3.26 -5.00 2.81
CA VAL A 63 2.17 -5.03 1.85
C VAL A 63 2.26 -3.83 0.92
N VAL A 64 2.02 -4.09 -0.36
CA VAL A 64 1.99 -3.10 -1.42
C VAL A 64 0.61 -3.16 -2.08
N GLU A 65 -0.13 -2.06 -2.06
CA GLU A 65 -1.46 -1.94 -2.66
C GLU A 65 -1.58 -0.64 -3.47
N ALA A 66 -2.64 -0.48 -4.26
CA ALA A 66 -2.91 0.75 -4.99
C ALA A 66 -4.18 1.40 -4.45
N ARG A 67 -4.15 2.72 -4.32
CA ARG A 67 -5.25 3.56 -3.85
C ARG A 67 -5.58 4.63 -4.87
N VAL A 68 -6.85 4.82 -5.17
CA VAL A 68 -7.33 5.78 -6.17
C VAL A 68 -8.59 6.51 -5.68
N ALA A 69 -8.84 7.69 -6.23
CA ALA A 69 -10.01 8.52 -5.90
C ALA A 69 -11.32 7.94 -6.47
N LYS A 70 -11.73 6.77 -5.97
CA LYS A 70 -12.96 6.06 -6.33
C LYS A 70 -13.59 5.44 -5.07
N GLY A 71 -14.89 5.18 -5.13
CA GLY A 71 -15.59 4.48 -4.04
C GLY A 71 -15.46 5.20 -2.70
N VAL A 72 -15.10 4.45 -1.65
CA VAL A 72 -14.93 4.95 -0.27
C VAL A 72 -13.76 5.95 -0.16
N ASP A 73 -12.77 5.85 -1.05
CA ASP A 73 -11.58 6.70 -1.10
C ASP A 73 -11.73 7.87 -2.08
N GLY A 74 -12.95 8.31 -2.36
CA GLY A 74 -13.24 9.38 -3.34
C GLY A 74 -12.47 10.68 -3.12
N ASP A 75 -12.06 10.97 -1.88
CA ASP A 75 -11.35 12.19 -1.50
C ASP A 75 -9.81 12.02 -1.43
N VAL A 76 -9.26 10.89 -1.87
CA VAL A 76 -7.80 10.67 -1.93
C VAL A 76 -7.13 11.79 -2.73
N CYS A 77 -6.33 12.59 -2.04
CA CYS A 77 -5.59 13.70 -2.64
C CYS A 77 -4.31 13.27 -3.37
N ALA A 78 -3.82 12.06 -3.10
CA ALA A 78 -2.60 11.52 -3.71
C ALA A 78 -2.74 10.04 -4.11
N PRO A 79 -3.44 9.75 -5.22
CA PRO A 79 -3.55 8.39 -5.75
C PRO A 79 -2.19 7.78 -6.08
N GLY A 80 -2.05 6.47 -5.88
CA GLY A 80 -0.83 5.75 -6.20
C GLY A 80 -0.65 4.44 -5.44
N VAL A 81 0.57 3.93 -5.46
CA VAL A 81 0.96 2.70 -4.75
C VAL A 81 1.30 3.03 -3.30
N LEU A 82 0.56 2.46 -2.37
CA LEU A 82 0.76 2.58 -0.93
C LEU A 82 1.54 1.38 -0.39
N LEU A 83 2.47 1.64 0.53
CA LEU A 83 3.24 0.60 1.21
C LEU A 83 2.98 0.68 2.71
N TYR A 84 2.79 -0.47 3.36
CA TYR A 84 2.67 -0.54 4.81
C TYR A 84 3.19 -1.87 5.34
N THR A 85 3.62 -1.86 6.59
CA THR A 85 4.07 -3.07 7.29
C THR A 85 2.95 -3.60 8.17
N VAL A 86 2.87 -4.92 8.26
CA VAL A 86 2.02 -5.64 9.19
C VAL A 86 2.90 -6.41 10.18
N ASP A 87 2.60 -6.30 11.46
CA ASP A 87 3.15 -7.13 12.52
C ASP A 87 2.01 -7.63 13.43
N THR A 88 1.73 -8.93 13.38
CA THR A 88 0.65 -9.55 14.14
C THR A 88 1.07 -9.96 15.56
N THR A 89 2.31 -9.71 15.96
CA THR A 89 2.76 -9.95 17.35
C THR A 89 2.47 -8.77 18.28
N LEU A 90 2.27 -7.58 17.71
CA LEU A 90 2.04 -6.36 18.46
C LEU A 90 0.66 -6.33 19.10
N ALA A 91 0.61 -5.79 20.32
CA ALA A 91 -0.64 -5.66 21.05
C ALA A 91 -1.56 -4.59 20.41
N THR A 92 -2.84 -4.63 20.79
CA THR A 92 -3.77 -3.55 20.43
C THR A 92 -3.21 -2.21 20.93
N SER A 93 -3.27 -1.16 20.08
CA SER A 93 -2.66 0.18 20.27
C SER A 93 -1.18 0.37 19.93
N GLU A 94 -0.41 -0.70 19.67
CA GLU A 94 1.01 -0.56 19.28
C GLU A 94 1.21 -0.30 17.77
N GLY A 95 0.12 -0.36 17.01
CA GLY A 95 0.08 -0.14 15.57
C GLY A 95 0.59 -1.36 14.81
N SER A 96 -0.24 -2.41 14.74
CA SER A 96 0.06 -3.61 13.96
C SER A 96 0.19 -3.34 12.46
N ILE A 97 -0.44 -2.26 11.97
CA ILE A 97 -0.28 -1.74 10.61
C ILE A 97 0.40 -0.38 10.67
N LYS A 98 1.48 -0.20 9.92
CA LYS A 98 2.21 1.08 9.81
C LYS A 98 2.45 1.45 8.36
N VAL A 99 1.86 2.55 7.92
CA VAL A 99 2.09 3.11 6.58
C VAL A 99 3.52 3.62 6.48
N LEU A 100 4.17 3.31 5.36
CA LEU A 100 5.50 3.80 5.01
C LEU A 100 5.36 5.02 4.11
N ASP A 101 5.93 6.13 4.54
CA ASP A 101 5.86 7.40 3.81
C ASP A 101 6.89 7.43 2.67
N ALA A 102 6.43 7.30 1.43
CA ALA A 102 7.29 7.37 0.26
C ALA A 102 7.70 8.81 -0.13
N THR A 103 7.06 9.82 0.45
CA THR A 103 7.29 11.25 0.17
C THR A 103 7.51 12.03 1.46
N PRO A 104 8.53 11.69 2.26
CA PRO A 104 8.75 12.30 3.56
C PRO A 104 8.93 13.82 3.44
N GLY A 105 8.04 14.56 4.09
CA GLY A 105 8.04 16.01 4.11
C GLY A 105 7.11 16.53 5.21
N PRO A 106 7.27 17.80 5.63
CA PRO A 106 6.42 18.38 6.69
C PRO A 106 4.98 18.58 6.22
N ASN A 107 4.74 18.60 4.91
CA ASN A 107 3.45 18.87 4.30
C ASN A 107 3.04 17.63 3.51
N GLY A 108 2.02 16.92 3.99
CA GLY A 108 1.31 15.94 3.17
C GLY A 108 0.22 16.63 2.33
N CYS A 109 -0.91 15.96 2.13
CA CYS A 109 -2.09 16.55 1.50
C CYS A 109 -3.35 16.30 2.36
N GLY A 110 -4.43 17.00 2.07
CA GLY A 110 -5.67 16.87 2.82
C GLY A 110 -6.73 17.87 2.39
N ASP A 111 -7.89 17.78 3.01
CA ASP A 111 -9.04 18.64 2.75
C ASP A 111 -9.08 19.83 3.74
N ASN A 112 -10.27 20.41 3.90
CA ASN A 112 -10.51 21.56 4.79
C ASN A 112 -10.17 21.27 6.28
N ASN A 113 -9.96 20.01 6.67
CA ASN A 113 -9.55 19.62 8.02
C ASN A 113 -8.03 19.62 8.22
N GLY A 114 -7.25 19.96 7.20
CA GLY A 114 -5.79 20.09 7.26
C GLY A 114 -5.06 18.99 6.50
N ALA A 115 -3.81 19.29 6.12
CA ALA A 115 -2.92 18.34 5.47
C ALA A 115 -2.34 17.36 6.50
N GLU A 116 -2.45 16.06 6.24
CA GLU A 116 -1.85 15.02 7.07
C GLU A 116 -0.63 14.43 6.36
N PRO A 117 0.52 14.26 7.02
CA PRO A 117 1.77 13.86 6.38
C PRO A 117 1.65 12.57 5.54
N LEU A 118 0.97 11.54 6.04
CA LEU A 118 0.89 10.24 5.36
C LEU A 118 -0.11 10.19 4.20
N ASN A 119 -0.93 11.23 4.02
CA ASN A 119 -1.92 11.23 2.94
C ASN A 119 -1.29 11.30 1.55
N ASP A 120 -0.04 11.75 1.44
CA ASP A 120 0.64 11.87 0.17
C ASP A 120 1.72 10.81 -0.06
N GLY A 121 1.92 9.91 0.91
CA GLY A 121 2.98 8.89 0.99
C GLY A 121 2.94 7.76 -0.05
N THR A 122 2.19 7.92 -1.14
CA THR A 122 2.10 6.95 -2.23
C THR A 122 3.19 7.16 -3.28
N LEU A 123 3.59 6.07 -3.94
CA LEU A 123 4.36 6.15 -5.18
C LEU A 123 3.44 6.50 -6.35
N SER A 124 3.88 7.40 -7.23
CA SER A 124 3.18 7.74 -8.47
C SER A 124 4.14 8.07 -9.60
N MET A 125 3.66 7.96 -10.84
CA MET A 125 4.48 8.24 -12.03
C MET A 125 4.95 9.69 -12.13
N ASN A 126 4.21 10.62 -11.49
CA ASN A 126 4.48 12.07 -11.54
C ASN A 126 5.26 12.60 -10.33
N ARG A 127 5.49 11.78 -9.29
CA ARG A 127 6.21 12.17 -8.07
C ARG A 127 7.34 11.19 -7.81
N LYS A 128 7.24 10.39 -6.74
CA LYS A 128 8.21 9.36 -6.38
C LYS A 128 7.80 8.02 -7.00
N ARG A 129 8.70 7.41 -7.75
CA ARG A 129 8.46 6.12 -8.44
C ARG A 129 9.04 4.90 -7.73
N SER A 130 9.85 5.08 -6.69
CA SER A 130 10.43 3.96 -5.96
C SER A 130 10.60 4.26 -4.49
N PHE A 131 10.42 3.24 -3.66
CA PHE A 131 10.66 3.29 -2.22
C PHE A 131 11.57 2.15 -1.79
N GLU A 132 12.47 2.44 -0.84
CA GLU A 132 13.36 1.44 -0.25
C GLU A 132 13.00 1.25 1.23
N ALA A 133 12.41 0.11 1.55
CA ALA A 133 12.11 -0.31 2.91
C ALA A 133 13.34 -1.03 3.47
N SER A 134 14.39 -0.28 3.82
CA SER A 134 15.69 -0.85 4.22
C SER A 134 15.60 -1.82 5.41
N GLY A 135 14.70 -1.58 6.38
CA GLY A 135 14.44 -2.50 7.51
C GLY A 135 13.81 -3.86 7.10
N TRP A 136 13.37 -3.96 5.85
CA TRP A 136 12.79 -5.16 5.24
C TRP A 136 13.69 -5.77 4.16
N GLY A 137 14.76 -5.09 3.74
CA GLY A 137 15.56 -5.52 2.59
C GLY A 137 14.74 -5.52 1.28
N VAL A 138 13.71 -4.67 1.20
CA VAL A 138 12.81 -4.62 0.04
C VAL A 138 12.87 -3.26 -0.63
N LYS A 139 13.00 -3.27 -1.96
CA LYS A 139 12.83 -2.09 -2.81
C LYS A 139 11.66 -2.31 -3.75
N VAL A 140 10.73 -1.36 -3.79
CA VAL A 140 9.58 -1.36 -4.68
C VAL A 140 9.75 -0.26 -5.71
N MET A 141 9.51 -0.57 -6.98
CA MET A 141 9.54 0.39 -8.08
C MET A 141 8.24 0.32 -8.87
N LEU A 142 7.56 1.46 -9.00
CA LEU A 142 6.42 1.65 -9.89
C LEU A 142 6.91 1.78 -11.34
N ILE A 143 6.52 0.82 -12.16
CA ILE A 143 6.83 0.74 -13.58
C ILE A 143 5.81 1.55 -14.39
N ASP A 144 4.51 1.32 -14.14
CA ASP A 144 3.40 1.88 -14.93
C ASP A 144 2.08 1.88 -14.13
N ASP A 145 1.15 2.82 -14.41
CA ASP A 145 -0.15 2.99 -13.73
C ASP A 145 -1.33 3.26 -14.70
N ARG A 146 -1.39 2.53 -15.83
CA ARG A 146 -2.39 2.76 -16.89
C ARG A 146 -3.58 1.81 -16.82
N ASN A 147 -4.72 2.26 -17.36
CA ASN A 147 -5.94 1.46 -17.54
C ASN A 147 -6.41 0.79 -16.24
N ASP A 148 -6.43 1.54 -15.13
CA ASP A 148 -6.81 1.04 -13.80
C ASP A 148 -5.94 -0.13 -13.28
N GLN A 149 -4.71 -0.26 -13.80
CA GLN A 149 -3.73 -1.27 -13.38
C GLN A 149 -2.41 -0.63 -13.00
N PHE A 150 -1.77 -1.20 -11.98
CA PHE A 150 -0.46 -0.81 -11.49
C PHE A 150 0.52 -1.96 -11.70
N ASN A 151 1.67 -1.64 -12.28
CA ASN A 151 2.76 -2.57 -12.52
C ASN A 151 3.95 -2.18 -11.66
N ILE A 152 4.42 -3.09 -10.82
CA ILE A 152 5.58 -2.86 -9.96
C ILE A 152 6.67 -3.91 -10.18
N GLU A 153 7.90 -3.53 -9.87
CA GLU A 153 9.00 -4.45 -9.60
C GLU A 153 9.27 -4.46 -8.09
N VAL A 154 9.34 -5.65 -7.51
CA VAL A 154 9.75 -5.87 -6.12
C VAL A 154 11.12 -6.53 -6.15
N ARG A 155 12.09 -5.92 -5.46
CA ARG A 155 13.40 -6.51 -5.23
C ARG A 155 13.52 -6.84 -3.75
N TYR A 156 13.69 -8.12 -3.43
CA TYR A 156 13.84 -8.62 -2.07
C TYR A 156 15.22 -9.22 -1.89
N SER A 157 16.05 -8.60 -1.03
CA SER A 157 17.45 -8.97 -0.75
C SER A 157 17.65 -9.64 0.60
#